data_AF-A0A0F7U022-F1
#
_entry.id   AF-A0A0F7U022-F1
#
_cell.length_a   1.000
_cell.length_b   1.000
_cell.length_c   1.000
_cell.angle_alpha   90.00
_cell.angle_beta   90.00
_cell.angle_gamma   90.00
#
_symmetry.space_group_name_H-M   'P 1'
#
loop_
_entity.id
_entity.type
_entity.pdbx_description
1 polymer ?
#
loop_
_entity_poly.entity_id
_entity_poly.type
_entity_poly.pdbx_seq_one_letter_code
_entity_poly.pdbx_strand_id
1 'polypeptide(L)'
;MVSLPEDDVKIGTNPLKTLRVLIPDTHPDIDEYIKAQGLSNAIRAAVPLEKTASRPDRQTLVDLAVVGKELSRVERCLCCITSPLSDLSMVFIPTGSISDETDHERRKWLRSVWVYNKYLNAQIKQSETAQLSVLEWYDMRFHEMNTTMFQTYKKEPLILDRAPSVP
;
A
#
# COMPACT_ATOMS: atom_id res chain seq x y z
N MET A 1 11.73 -20.08 -43.96
CA MET A 1 11.20 -19.87 -42.61
C MET A 1 12.18 -18.98 -41.87
N VAL A 2 11.80 -17.74 -41.62
CA VAL A 2 12.61 -16.79 -40.84
C VAL A 2 12.12 -16.92 -39.41
N SER A 3 12.90 -17.55 -38.54
CA SER A 3 12.63 -17.57 -37.10
C SER A 3 12.98 -16.18 -36.56
N LEU A 4 11.97 -15.49 -36.03
CA LEU A 4 12.18 -14.29 -35.22
C LEU A 4 12.93 -14.70 -33.94
N PRO A 5 13.87 -13.89 -33.45
CA PRO A 5 14.48 -14.12 -32.15
C PRO A 5 13.39 -14.04 -31.09
N GLU A 6 13.30 -15.08 -30.25
CA GLU A 6 12.59 -15.05 -28.99
C GLU A 6 13.34 -14.06 -28.09
N ASP A 7 12.96 -12.78 -28.19
CA ASP A 7 13.23 -11.83 -27.12
C ASP A 7 12.40 -12.31 -25.93
N ASP A 8 13.02 -13.14 -25.10
CA ASP A 8 12.64 -13.34 -23.71
C ASP A 8 12.58 -11.96 -23.06
N VAL A 9 11.41 -11.34 -23.09
CA VAL A 9 11.03 -10.27 -22.18
C VAL A 9 11.06 -10.90 -20.80
N LYS A 10 12.24 -10.91 -20.18
CA LYS A 10 12.38 -11.10 -18.74
C LYS A 10 11.54 -9.99 -18.14
N ILE A 11 10.32 -10.31 -17.74
CA ILE A 11 9.48 -9.49 -16.89
C ILE A 11 10.41 -9.04 -15.76
N GLY A 12 10.78 -7.77 -15.81
CA GLY A 12 11.82 -7.19 -14.98
C GLY A 12 11.47 -7.52 -13.54
N THR A 13 12.36 -8.24 -12.85
CA THR A 13 12.15 -8.50 -11.43
C THR A 13 12.26 -7.13 -10.76
N ASN A 14 11.13 -6.50 -10.45
CA ASN A 14 11.14 -5.16 -9.89
C ASN A 14 12.09 -5.14 -8.68
N PRO A 15 13.17 -4.33 -8.73
CA PRO A 15 14.17 -4.34 -7.67
C PRO A 15 13.63 -3.74 -6.38
N LEU A 16 12.46 -3.11 -6.41
CA LEU A 16 11.82 -2.48 -5.26
C LEU A 16 11.03 -3.50 -4.45
N LYS A 17 11.21 -3.43 -3.14
CA LYS A 17 10.44 -4.15 -2.12
C LYS A 17 9.62 -3.14 -1.36
N THR A 18 8.41 -3.52 -0.99
CA THR A 18 7.57 -2.68 -0.17
C THR A 18 7.96 -2.89 1.30
N LEU A 19 8.16 -1.82 2.05
CA LEU A 19 8.33 -1.88 3.51
C LEU A 19 7.29 -0.97 4.16
N ARG A 20 6.46 -1.53 5.04
CA ARG A 20 5.47 -0.77 5.81
C ARG A 20 6.08 -0.33 7.14
N VAL A 21 6.02 0.96 7.43
CA VAL A 21 6.62 1.56 8.63
C VAL A 21 5.69 2.60 9.25
N LEU A 22 5.87 2.84 10.55
CA LEU A 22 5.31 4.00 11.23
C LEU A 22 6.40 5.09 11.30
N ILE A 23 6.09 6.26 10.73
CA ILE A 23 6.98 7.43 10.76
C ILE A 23 6.42 8.42 11.79
N PRO A 24 7.22 8.92 12.74
CA PRO A 24 6.78 9.97 13.66
C PRO A 24 6.34 11.24 12.91
N ASP A 25 5.21 11.84 13.30
CA ASP A 25 4.73 13.13 12.78
C ASP A 25 5.54 14.33 13.29
N THR A 26 6.73 14.10 13.86
CA THR A 26 7.66 15.17 14.27
C THR A 26 8.22 15.93 13.06
N HIS A 27 8.10 15.35 11.85
CA HIS A 27 8.48 16.00 10.60
C HIS A 27 7.25 16.38 9.77
N PRO A 28 7.27 17.57 9.13
CA PRO A 28 6.14 18.04 8.31
C PRO A 28 5.98 17.24 7.02
N ASP A 29 7.05 16.59 6.55
CA ASP A 29 7.10 15.80 5.32
C ASP A 29 7.86 14.48 5.52
N ILE A 30 7.31 13.40 4.97
CA ILE A 30 7.90 12.05 4.96
C ILE A 30 9.21 12.04 4.17
N ASP A 31 9.27 12.77 3.06
CA ASP A 31 10.47 12.81 2.22
C ASP A 31 11.63 13.52 2.93
N GLU A 32 11.32 14.55 3.72
CA GLU A 32 12.32 15.21 4.58
C GLU A 32 12.82 14.28 5.69
N TYR A 33 11.93 13.52 6.32
CA TYR A 33 12.33 12.51 7.30
C TYR A 33 13.27 11.47 6.69
N ILE A 34 12.92 10.92 5.52
CA ILE A 34 13.74 9.95 4.79
C ILE A 34 15.14 10.53 4.46
N LYS A 35 15.19 11.80 4.04
CA LYS A 35 16.45 12.52 3.77
C LYS A 35 17.28 12.67 5.04
N ALA A 36 16.67 13.06 6.17
CA ALA A 36 17.36 13.22 7.45
C ALA A 36 17.99 11.91 7.95
N GLN A 37 17.38 10.76 7.65
CA GLN A 37 17.93 9.43 7.95
C GLN A 37 19.02 8.97 6.96
N GLY A 38 19.34 9.77 5.93
CA GLY A 38 20.31 9.41 4.89
C GLY A 38 19.83 8.29 3.96
N LEU A 39 18.52 8.10 3.81
CA LEU A 39 17.91 6.99 3.07
C LEU A 39 17.42 7.36 1.66
N SER A 40 17.69 8.56 1.16
CA SER A 40 17.18 9.06 -0.14
C SER A 40 17.55 8.19 -1.35
N ASN A 41 18.66 7.47 -1.28
CA ASN A 41 19.08 6.54 -2.35
C ASN A 41 18.51 5.12 -2.19
N ALA A 42 18.03 4.80 -0.98
CA ALA A 42 17.49 3.50 -0.62
C ALA A 42 15.97 3.43 -0.83
N ILE A 43 15.27 4.55 -0.70
CA ILE A 43 13.82 4.65 -0.85
C ILE A 43 13.49 5.45 -2.11
N ARG A 44 12.70 4.87 -3.02
CA ARG A 44 12.33 5.48 -4.31
C ARG A 44 10.97 6.17 -4.30
N ALA A 45 10.08 5.74 -3.43
CA ALA A 45 8.77 6.34 -3.24
C ALA A 45 8.28 6.05 -1.81
N ALA A 46 7.42 6.92 -1.30
CA ALA A 46 6.76 6.76 -0.02
C ALA A 46 5.27 7.09 -0.18
N VAL A 47 4.40 6.18 0.25
CA VAL A 47 2.95 6.32 0.14
C VAL A 47 2.35 6.38 1.55
N PRO A 48 1.90 7.55 2.01
CA PRO A 48 1.21 7.66 3.29
C PRO A 48 -0.16 6.98 3.21
N LEU A 49 -0.37 5.97 4.06
CA LEU A 49 -1.60 5.18 4.13
C LEU A 49 -2.60 5.79 5.12
N GLU A 50 -2.11 6.27 6.25
CA GLU A 50 -2.95 6.84 7.30
C GLU A 50 -2.15 7.85 8.15
N LYS A 51 -2.76 9.00 8.45
CA LYS A 51 -2.32 9.85 9.56
C LYS A 51 -3.08 9.35 10.79
N THR A 52 -2.41 8.70 11.75
CA THR A 52 -3.07 8.27 12.98
C THR A 52 -3.42 9.49 13.84
N ALA A 53 -4.46 10.23 13.44
CA ALA A 53 -4.89 11.45 14.13
C ALA A 53 -5.43 11.18 15.54
N SER A 54 -5.70 9.91 15.88
CA SER A 54 -6.31 9.47 17.13
C SER A 54 -5.35 8.87 18.14
N ARG A 55 -4.05 8.72 17.84
CA ARG A 55 -3.06 8.17 18.78
C ARG A 55 -2.30 9.29 19.50
N PRO A 56 -2.02 9.14 20.81
CA PRO A 56 -1.20 10.10 21.57
C PRO A 56 0.22 10.22 20.98
N ASP A 57 0.72 9.15 20.38
CA ASP A 57 1.95 9.13 19.58
C ASP A 57 1.59 9.34 18.11
N ARG A 58 1.56 10.60 17.67
CA ARG A 58 1.23 10.95 16.28
C ARG A 58 2.24 10.30 15.33
N GLN A 59 1.82 9.27 14.63
CA GLN A 59 2.62 8.54 13.66
C GLN A 59 1.83 8.38 12.36
N THR A 60 2.51 8.48 11.23
CA THR A 60 1.93 8.21 9.92
C THR A 60 2.35 6.81 9.48
N LEU A 61 1.38 5.98 9.10
CA LEU A 61 1.63 4.69 8.48
C LEU A 61 1.99 4.90 7.02
N VAL A 62 3.13 4.36 6.58
CA VAL A 62 3.69 4.61 5.25
C VAL A 62 4.15 3.30 4.62
N ASP A 63 3.82 3.09 3.35
CA ASP A 63 4.46 2.07 2.51
C ASP A 63 5.61 2.70 1.72
N LEU A 64 6.82 2.16 1.89
CA LEU A 64 8.05 2.60 1.24
C LEU A 64 8.41 1.66 0.08
N ALA A 65 8.78 2.22 -1.07
CA ALA A 65 9.39 1.48 -2.17
C ALA A 65 10.91 1.43 -1.98
N VAL A 66 11.40 0.38 -1.36
CA VAL A 66 12.80 0.21 -0.95
C VAL A 66 13.58 -0.58 -1.98
N VAL A 67 14.76 -0.11 -2.38
CA VAL A 67 15.67 -0.90 -3.22
C VAL A 67 16.08 -2.16 -2.46
N GLY A 68 15.84 -3.35 -3.03
CA GLY A 68 15.97 -4.62 -2.30
C GLY A 68 17.30 -4.85 -1.59
N LYS A 69 18.42 -4.41 -2.17
CA LYS A 69 19.76 -4.51 -1.56
C LYS A 69 19.95 -3.59 -0.32
N GLU A 70 19.14 -2.55 -0.19
CA GLU A 70 19.18 -1.59 0.92
C GLU A 70 18.17 -1.95 2.04
N LEU A 71 17.37 -3.01 1.88
CA LEU A 71 16.28 -3.34 2.81
C LEU A 71 16.77 -3.41 4.26
N SER A 72 17.82 -4.20 4.52
CA SER A 72 18.39 -4.37 5.87
C SER A 72 19.01 -3.09 6.45
N ARG A 73 19.36 -2.12 5.60
CA ARG A 73 19.82 -0.81 6.07
C ARG A 73 18.61 0.06 6.46
N VAL A 74 17.58 0.10 5.62
CA VAL A 74 16.34 0.82 5.90
C VAL A 74 15.68 0.29 7.18
N GLU A 75 15.63 -1.03 7.35
CA GLU A 75 15.09 -1.68 8.55
C GLU A 75 15.83 -1.28 9.83
N ARG A 76 17.17 -1.19 9.78
CA ARG A 76 17.96 -0.74 10.95
C ARG A 76 17.76 0.74 11.28
N CYS A 77 17.59 1.58 10.27
CA CYS A 77 17.42 3.02 10.44
C CYS A 77 16.00 3.40 10.88
N LEU A 78 14.99 2.64 10.47
CA LEU A 78 13.59 2.89 10.80
C LEU A 78 13.14 1.92 11.90
N CYS A 79 13.32 2.30 13.17
CA CYS A 79 13.08 1.42 14.32
C CYS A 79 11.61 0.98 14.53
N CYS A 80 10.67 1.49 13.73
CA CYS A 80 9.23 1.23 13.84
C CYS A 80 8.71 0.46 12.62
N ILE A 81 9.36 -0.66 12.30
CA ILE A 81 8.89 -1.58 11.27
C ILE A 81 7.67 -2.31 11.81
N THR A 82 6.58 -2.24 11.08
CA THR A 82 5.41 -3.06 11.35
C THR A 82 5.58 -4.43 10.67
N SER A 83 5.12 -5.49 11.33
CA SER A 83 5.06 -6.88 10.81
C SER A 83 4.44 -6.95 9.39
N PRO A 84 4.62 -8.06 8.63
CA PRO A 84 4.79 -8.03 7.17
C PRO A 84 3.66 -7.35 6.41
N LEU A 85 4.06 -6.86 5.23
CA LEU A 85 3.33 -6.24 4.10
C LEU A 85 1.82 -6.42 3.92
N SER A 86 1.24 -7.47 4.48
CA SER A 86 -0.16 -7.85 4.36
C SER A 86 -1.02 -7.41 5.53
N ASP A 87 -0.45 -6.86 6.62
CA ASP A 87 -1.25 -6.47 7.77
C ASP A 87 -2.03 -5.18 7.52
N LEU A 88 -3.14 -5.32 6.78
CA LEU A 88 -4.15 -4.30 6.58
C LEU A 88 -4.87 -3.94 7.89
N SER A 89 -4.77 -4.77 8.95
CA SER A 89 -5.45 -4.49 10.22
C SER A 89 -5.00 -3.18 10.86
N MET A 90 -3.77 -2.76 10.55
CA MET A 90 -3.18 -1.50 10.99
C MET A 90 -3.73 -0.26 10.29
N VAL A 91 -4.42 -0.42 9.15
CA VAL A 91 -5.11 0.69 8.50
C VAL A 91 -6.41 0.94 9.26
N PHE A 92 -6.46 2.06 9.96
CA PHE A 92 -7.67 2.54 10.61
C PHE A 92 -8.62 3.11 9.56
N ILE A 93 -9.89 2.73 9.69
CA ILE A 93 -10.99 3.35 8.95
C ILE A 93 -11.91 3.94 10.02
N PRO A 94 -12.21 5.25 9.98
CA PRO A 94 -13.11 5.89 10.94
C PRO A 94 -14.42 5.11 11.07
N THR A 95 -14.73 4.69 12.28
CA THR A 95 -15.76 3.71 12.64
C THR A 95 -17.21 4.20 12.56
N GLY A 96 -17.46 5.41 12.04
CA GLY A 96 -18.80 5.98 11.91
C GLY A 96 -19.75 5.23 10.96
N SER A 97 -19.28 4.16 10.30
CA SER A 97 -19.99 3.43 9.25
C SER A 97 -20.09 1.91 9.47
N ILE A 98 -19.67 1.40 10.63
CA ILE A 98 -19.66 -0.04 10.94
C ILE A 98 -20.33 -0.23 12.30
N SER A 99 -21.66 -0.44 12.29
CA SER A 99 -22.46 -0.70 13.48
C SER A 99 -22.24 -2.09 14.08
N ASP A 100 -21.58 -2.99 13.36
CA ASP A 100 -21.49 -4.39 13.72
C ASP A 100 -20.03 -4.88 13.71
N GLU A 101 -19.57 -5.36 14.85
CA GLU A 101 -18.27 -6.03 15.02
C GLU A 101 -18.10 -7.30 14.15
N THR A 102 -19.15 -7.75 13.48
CA THR A 102 -19.26 -9.07 12.84
C THR A 102 -18.66 -9.18 11.43
N ASP A 103 -18.44 -8.08 10.70
CA ASP A 103 -17.97 -8.18 9.31
C ASP A 103 -16.46 -7.88 9.15
N HIS A 104 -15.65 -8.87 9.51
CA HIS A 104 -14.20 -8.83 9.35
C HIS A 104 -13.78 -8.72 7.87
N GLU A 105 -14.50 -9.38 6.97
CA GLU A 105 -14.20 -9.40 5.55
C GLU A 105 -14.50 -8.05 4.88
N ARG A 106 -15.64 -7.42 5.17
CA ARG A 106 -15.93 -6.05 4.73
C ARG A 106 -14.93 -5.04 5.25
N ARG A 107 -14.47 -5.15 6.50
CA ARG A 107 -13.39 -4.29 7.02
C ARG A 107 -12.10 -4.48 6.23
N LYS A 108 -11.72 -5.72 5.92
CA LYS A 108 -10.55 -6.02 5.10
C LYS A 108 -10.69 -5.48 3.68
N TRP A 109 -11.87 -5.59 3.07
CA TRP A 109 -12.16 -5.01 1.76
C TRP A 109 -12.05 -3.48 1.77
N LEU A 110 -12.71 -2.82 2.73
CA LEU A 110 -12.65 -1.35 2.88
C LEU A 110 -11.21 -0.85 3.05
N ARG A 111 -10.39 -1.56 3.83
CA ARG A 111 -8.95 -1.26 4.00
C ARG A 111 -8.18 -1.43 2.70
N SER A 112 -8.49 -2.47 1.94
CA SER A 112 -7.87 -2.71 0.63
C SER A 112 -8.21 -1.61 -0.37
N VAL A 113 -9.49 -1.21 -0.46
CA VAL A 113 -9.94 -0.09 -1.31
C VAL A 113 -9.28 1.22 -0.89
N TRP A 114 -9.18 1.48 0.42
CA TRP A 114 -8.51 2.67 0.93
C TRP A 114 -7.04 2.73 0.50
N VAL A 115 -6.29 1.65 0.74
CA VAL A 115 -4.87 1.54 0.35
C VAL A 115 -4.71 1.67 -1.17
N TYR A 116 -5.58 1.02 -1.95
CA TYR A 116 -5.61 1.15 -3.41
C TYR A 116 -5.73 2.62 -3.84
N ASN A 117 -6.67 3.37 -3.27
CA ASN A 117 -6.85 4.79 -3.57
C ASN A 117 -5.63 5.65 -3.18
N LYS A 118 -4.90 5.28 -2.11
CA LYS A 118 -3.64 5.96 -1.74
C LYS A 118 -2.57 5.75 -2.80
N TYR A 119 -2.42 4.53 -3.31
CA TYR A 119 -1.49 4.23 -4.40
C TYR A 119 -1.86 4.95 -5.69
N LEU A 120 -3.15 4.96 -6.06
CA LEU A 120 -3.62 5.66 -7.26
C LEU A 120 -3.30 7.15 -7.20
N ASN A 121 -3.61 7.80 -6.07
CA ASN A 121 -3.30 9.21 -5.86
C ASN A 121 -1.79 9.50 -5.88
N ALA A 122 -0.97 8.60 -5.33
CA ALA A 122 0.49 8.74 -5.34
C ALA A 122 1.06 8.59 -6.76
N GLN A 123 0.58 7.62 -7.53
CA GLN A 123 0.99 7.42 -8.93
C GLN A 123 0.61 8.62 -9.80
N ILE A 124 -0.62 9.15 -9.67
CA ILE A 124 -1.06 10.35 -10.42
C ILE A 124 -0.15 11.54 -10.12
N LYS A 125 0.26 11.74 -8.85
CA LYS A 125 1.19 12.82 -8.49
C LYS A 125 2.58 12.66 -9.07
N GLN A 126 2.99 11.43 -9.39
CA GLN A 126 4.34 11.11 -9.85
C GLN A 126 4.40 10.78 -11.34
N SER A 127 3.27 10.75 -12.06
CA SER A 127 3.17 10.18 -13.42
C SER A 127 4.11 10.81 -14.45
N GLU A 128 4.53 12.06 -14.24
CA GLU A 128 5.43 12.79 -15.15
C GLU A 128 6.92 12.65 -14.79
N THR A 129 7.25 12.22 -13.57
CA THR A 129 8.63 12.23 -13.03
C THR A 129 9.09 10.88 -12.47
N ALA A 130 8.19 9.89 -12.40
CA ALA A 130 8.47 8.59 -11.84
C ALA A 130 9.45 7.79 -12.72
N GLN A 131 10.40 7.14 -12.06
CA GLN A 131 11.22 6.10 -12.69
C GLN A 131 10.36 4.88 -13.00
N LEU A 132 10.70 4.13 -14.05
CA LEU A 132 9.97 2.93 -14.47
C LEU A 132 9.77 1.92 -13.32
N SER A 133 10.80 1.70 -12.51
CA SER A 133 10.73 0.77 -11.36
C SER A 133 9.69 1.18 -10.30
N VAL A 134 9.41 2.48 -10.16
CA VAL A 134 8.38 3.00 -9.26
C VAL A 134 7.00 2.78 -9.85
N LEU A 135 6.82 2.93 -11.17
CA LEU A 135 5.57 2.61 -11.86
C LEU A 135 5.25 1.11 -11.78
N GLU A 136 6.23 0.26 -12.06
CA GLU A 136 6.12 -1.20 -11.89
C GLU A 136 5.80 -1.59 -10.44
N TRP A 137 6.26 -0.78 -9.47
CA TRP A 137 5.96 -1.01 -8.06
C TRP A 137 4.50 -0.66 -7.75
N TYR A 138 3.98 0.45 -8.28
CA TYR A 138 2.55 0.75 -8.20
C TYR A 138 1.69 -0.36 -8.80
N ASP A 139 2.05 -0.86 -10.00
CA ASP A 139 1.31 -1.92 -10.68
C ASP A 139 1.26 -3.23 -9.87
N MET A 140 2.40 -3.62 -9.28
CA MET A 140 2.47 -4.76 -8.36
C MET A 140 1.51 -4.55 -7.16
N ARG A 141 1.49 -3.35 -6.57
CA ARG A 141 0.61 -3.04 -5.43
C ARG A 141 -0.87 -3.02 -5.83
N PHE A 142 -1.21 -2.53 -7.01
CA PHE A 142 -2.58 -2.62 -7.52
C PHE A 142 -3.02 -4.07 -7.72
N HIS A 143 -2.15 -4.93 -8.25
CA HIS A 143 -2.45 -6.34 -8.43
C HIS A 143 -2.69 -7.07 -7.10
N GLU A 144 -1.85 -6.82 -6.09
CA GLU A 144 -1.99 -7.40 -4.75
C GLU A 144 -3.28 -6.96 -4.06
N MET A 145 -3.63 -5.66 -4.14
CA MET A 145 -4.86 -5.13 -3.56
C MET A 145 -6.10 -5.67 -4.29
N ASN A 146 -6.08 -5.71 -5.63
CA ASN A 146 -7.16 -6.29 -6.42
C ASN A 146 -7.39 -7.76 -6.05
N THR A 147 -6.32 -8.56 -5.98
CA THR A 147 -6.40 -9.96 -5.58
C THR A 147 -7.03 -10.12 -4.20
N THR A 148 -6.63 -9.28 -3.24
CA THR A 148 -7.19 -9.28 -1.88
C THR A 148 -8.68 -8.95 -1.90
N MET A 149 -9.10 -7.92 -2.65
CA MET A 149 -10.52 -7.54 -2.78
C MET A 149 -11.36 -8.66 -3.42
N PHE A 150 -10.87 -9.29 -4.50
CA PHE A 150 -11.59 -10.37 -5.19
C PHE A 150 -11.69 -11.65 -4.35
N GLN A 151 -10.64 -12.01 -3.61
CA GLN A 151 -10.65 -13.19 -2.75
C GLN A 151 -11.62 -13.06 -1.58
N THR A 152 -11.73 -11.85 -1.01
CA THR A 152 -12.70 -11.54 0.04
C THR A 152 -14.14 -11.63 -0.50
N TYR A 153 -14.40 -11.16 -1.72
CA TYR A 153 -15.75 -11.16 -2.30
C TYR A 153 -16.23 -12.49 -2.89
N LYS A 154 -15.31 -13.36 -3.35
CA LYS A 154 -15.69 -14.69 -3.85
C LYS A 154 -16.28 -15.62 -2.79
N LYS A 155 -16.20 -15.26 -1.50
CA LYS A 155 -16.71 -16.06 -0.38
C LYS A 155 -18.10 -15.66 0.12
N GLU A 156 -18.64 -14.53 -0.33
CA GLU A 156 -19.98 -14.09 0.03
C GLU A 156 -20.80 -13.90 -1.25
N PRO A 157 -21.88 -14.68 -1.48
CA PRO A 157 -22.87 -14.23 -2.43
C PRO A 157 -23.38 -12.88 -1.92
N LEU A 158 -23.32 -11.87 -2.78
CA LEU A 158 -24.14 -10.68 -2.64
C LEU A 158 -25.59 -11.11 -2.46
N ILE A 159 -26.04 -11.22 -1.22
CA ILE A 159 -27.45 -11.07 -0.93
C ILE A 159 -27.69 -9.57 -1.11
N LEU A 160 -27.91 -9.18 -2.37
CA LEU A 160 -28.68 -7.98 -2.67
C LEU A 160 -30.04 -8.24 -2.03
N ASP A 161 -30.21 -7.73 -0.81
CA ASP A 161 -31.52 -7.72 -0.17
C ASP A 161 -32.51 -7.18 -1.19
N ARG A 162 -33.45 -8.06 -1.54
CA ARG A 162 -34.62 -7.69 -2.32
C ARG A 162 -35.23 -6.48 -1.62
N ALA A 163 -35.30 -5.36 -2.33
CA ALA A 163 -36.07 -4.21 -1.92
C ALA A 163 -37.44 -4.72 -1.41
N PRO A 164 -37.92 -4.26 -0.25
CA PRO A 164 -39.22 -4.68 0.25
C PRO A 164 -40.25 -4.34 -0.82
N SER A 165 -40.95 -5.37 -1.30
CA SER A 165 -42.13 -5.22 -2.14
C SER A 165 -43.12 -4.36 -1.35
N VAL A 166 -43.27 -3.11 -1.81
CA VAL A 166 -44.27 -2.17 -1.28
C VAL A 166 -45.66 -2.78 -1.54
N PRO A 167 -46.56 -2.78 -0.54
CA PRO A 167 -47.89 -3.38 -0.64
C PRO A 167 -48.80 -2.72 -1.68
#